data_AF-A0A7K4H6M6-F1
#
_entry.id   AF-A0A7K4H6M6-F1
#
_cell.length_a   1.000
_cell.length_b   1.000
_cell.length_c   1.000
_cell.angle_alpha   90.00
_cell.angle_beta   90.00
_cell.angle_gamma   90.00
#
_symmetry.space_group_name_H-M   'P 1'
#
loop_
_entity.id
_entity.type
_entity.pdbx_description
1 polymer ?
#
loop_
_entity_poly.entity_id
_entity_poly.type
_entity_poly.pdbx_seq_one_letter_code
_entity_poly.pdbx_strand_id
1 'polypeptide(L)'
;IEIFESDGVCDRHKVGEKFKFPEDNGKICQWLLDSMNSMIRVLKYGGTLPWMYSDTPYEKKINPVGITTEFVRCPDPTARIVAKITRIPSSNG
;
A
#
# COMPACT_ATOMS: atom_id res chain seq x y z
N ILE A 1 -4.82 3.48 0.43
CA ILE A 1 -4.34 2.12 0.11
C ILE A 1 -5.22 1.61 -1.04
N GLU A 2 -4.64 0.98 -2.05
CA GLU A 2 -5.33 0.45 -3.22
C GLU A 2 -4.88 -0.99 -3.47
N ILE A 3 -5.79 -1.92 -3.79
CA ILE A 3 -5.39 -3.25 -4.27
C ILE A 3 -4.96 -3.09 -5.73
N PHE A 4 -3.65 -3.21 -5.96
CA PHE A 4 -3.01 -2.95 -7.24
C PHE A 4 -2.96 -4.20 -8.12
N GLU A 5 -2.74 -5.37 -7.52
CA GLU A 5 -2.66 -6.65 -8.23
C GLU A 5 -3.42 -7.72 -7.45
N SER A 6 -4.09 -8.62 -8.18
CA SER A 6 -4.74 -9.83 -7.67
C SER A 6 -4.71 -10.91 -8.75
N ASP A 7 -4.49 -12.17 -8.36
CA ASP A 7 -4.65 -13.36 -9.20
C ASP A 7 -6.07 -13.95 -9.11
N GLY A 8 -6.97 -13.35 -8.33
CA GLY A 8 -8.34 -13.80 -8.13
C GLY A 8 -8.51 -14.93 -7.11
N VAL A 9 -7.44 -15.40 -6.46
CA VAL A 9 -7.51 -16.44 -5.41
C VAL A 9 -8.03 -15.87 -4.09
N CYS A 10 -7.77 -14.59 -3.82
CA CYS A 10 -8.26 -13.94 -2.60
C CYS A 10 -9.76 -13.62 -2.68
N ASP A 11 -10.57 -14.26 -1.86
CA ASP A 11 -12.02 -14.01 -1.79
C ASP A 11 -12.39 -12.65 -1.19
N ARG A 12 -11.46 -12.00 -0.46
CA ARG A 12 -11.72 -10.74 0.24
C ARG A 12 -11.39 -9.48 -0.55
N HIS A 13 -10.42 -9.55 -1.47
CA HIS A 13 -9.85 -8.35 -2.08
C HIS A 13 -9.73 -8.47 -3.61
N LYS A 14 -10.11 -7.42 -4.32
CA LYS A 14 -10.13 -7.32 -5.79
C LYS A 14 -9.37 -6.08 -6.25
N VAL A 15 -8.77 -6.16 -7.44
CA VAL A 15 -8.04 -5.04 -8.05
C VAL A 15 -8.93 -3.79 -8.11
N GLY A 16 -8.38 -2.64 -7.73
CA GLY A 16 -9.04 -1.35 -7.77
C GLY A 16 -9.79 -0.97 -6.48
N GLU A 17 -9.93 -1.88 -5.52
CA GLU A 17 -10.47 -1.53 -4.20
C GLU A 17 -9.58 -0.53 -3.48
N LYS A 18 -10.21 0.45 -2.82
CA LYS A 18 -9.52 1.58 -2.17
C LYS A 18 -9.97 1.73 -0.72
N PHE A 19 -9.00 1.96 0.15
CA PHE A 19 -9.17 2.10 1.60
C PHE A 19 -8.43 3.35 2.09
N LYS A 20 -9.10 4.14 2.94
CA LYS A 20 -8.50 5.24 3.70
C LYS A 20 -7.93 4.70 5.01
N PHE A 21 -6.69 5.06 5.31
CA PHE A 21 -6.04 4.66 6.56
C PHE A 21 -5.97 5.88 7.48
N PRO A 22 -6.37 5.77 8.76
CA PRO A 22 -6.75 4.53 9.48
C PRO A 22 -8.25 4.16 9.43
N GLU A 23 -9.10 4.95 8.76
CA GLU A 23 -10.57 4.88 8.88
C GLU A 23 -11.16 3.55 8.40
N ASP A 24 -10.56 2.93 7.38
CA ASP A 24 -11.05 1.71 6.75
C ASP A 24 -10.26 0.45 7.18
N ASN A 25 -9.47 0.50 8.26
CA ASN A 25 -8.66 -0.64 8.70
C ASN A 25 -9.49 -1.93 8.89
N GLY A 26 -10.70 -1.83 9.43
CA GLY A 26 -11.60 -2.97 9.61
C GLY A 26 -12.09 -3.62 8.31
N LYS A 27 -11.89 -2.97 7.16
CA LYS A 27 -12.24 -3.49 5.83
C LYS A 27 -11.07 -4.22 5.17
N ILE A 28 -9.85 -4.04 5.67
CA ILE A 28 -8.65 -4.69 5.14
C ILE A 28 -8.46 -6.02 5.88
N CYS A 29 -8.31 -7.12 5.13
CA CYS A 29 -7.85 -8.40 5.69
C CYS A 29 -6.65 -8.19 6.64
N GLN A 30 -6.74 -8.73 7.85
CA GLN A 30 -5.77 -8.49 8.92
C GLN A 30 -4.34 -8.85 8.51
N TRP A 31 -4.16 -9.98 7.80
CA TRP A 31 -2.84 -10.40 7.30
C TRP A 31 -2.21 -9.40 6.33
N LEU A 32 -3.01 -8.84 5.42
CA LEU A 32 -2.53 -7.82 4.48
C LEU A 32 -2.21 -6.51 5.23
N LEU A 33 -3.05 -6.12 6.19
CA LEU A 33 -2.82 -4.94 7.03
C LEU A 33 -1.51 -5.07 7.82
N ASP A 34 -1.26 -6.23 8.43
CA ASP A 34 -0.05 -6.49 9.20
C ASP A 34 1.21 -6.47 8.34
N SER A 35 1.15 -7.03 7.12
CA SER A 35 2.25 -6.90 6.15
C SER A 35 2.54 -5.45 5.75
N MET A 36 1.53 -4.58 5.74
CA MET A 36 1.70 -3.15 5.41
C MET A 36 2.18 -2.30 6.59
N ASN A 37 1.99 -2.74 7.85
CA ASN A 37 2.11 -1.90 9.04
C ASN A 37 3.46 -1.18 9.17
N SER A 38 4.57 -1.86 8.90
CA SER A 38 5.90 -1.24 8.98
C SER A 38 6.09 -0.11 7.97
N MET A 39 5.63 -0.31 6.73
CA MET A 39 5.67 0.73 5.70
C MET A 39 4.73 1.89 6.03
N ILE A 40 3.50 1.58 6.44
CA ILE A 40 2.52 2.59 6.89
C ILE A 40 3.12 3.44 8.02
N ARG A 41 3.80 2.83 8.99
CA ARG A 41 4.43 3.54 10.11
C ARG A 41 5.50 4.50 9.63
N VAL A 42 6.42 4.05 8.77
CA VAL A 42 7.47 4.91 8.20
C VAL A 42 6.85 6.12 7.48
N LEU A 43 5.88 5.88 6.61
CA LEU A 43 5.20 6.92 5.85
C LEU A 43 4.42 7.89 6.74
N LYS A 44 3.71 7.37 7.76
CA LYS A 44 2.90 8.17 8.70
C LYS A 44 3.76 9.18 9.46
N TYR A 45 4.99 8.83 9.82
CA TYR A 45 5.90 9.72 10.54
C TYR A 45 6.84 10.50 9.61
N GLY A 46 6.51 10.60 8.31
CA GLY A 46 7.25 11.44 7.35
C GLY A 46 8.51 10.80 6.78
N GLY A 47 8.81 9.55 7.13
CA GLY A 47 9.90 8.80 6.54
C GLY A 47 9.60 8.41 5.09
N THR A 48 10.67 8.11 4.34
CA THR A 48 10.59 7.58 2.98
C THR A 48 11.55 6.41 2.85
N LEU A 49 11.07 5.28 2.34
CA LEU A 49 11.94 4.13 2.05
C LEU A 49 12.74 4.39 0.76
N PRO A 50 14.01 3.96 0.66
CA PRO A 50 14.85 4.31 -0.49
C PRO A 50 14.60 3.43 -1.74
N TRP A 51 13.77 2.39 -1.64
CA TRP A 51 13.55 1.43 -2.72
C TRP A 51 12.68 2.01 -3.82
N MET A 52 13.20 2.06 -5.04
CA MET A 52 12.50 2.65 -6.18
C MET A 52 11.73 1.63 -7.03
N TYR A 53 12.06 0.34 -6.92
CA TYR A 53 11.47 -0.74 -7.72
C TYR A 53 11.52 -0.49 -9.24
N SER A 54 12.59 0.17 -9.70
CA SER A 54 12.82 0.51 -11.11
C SER A 54 12.73 -0.71 -12.01
N ASP A 55 12.21 -0.50 -13.22
CA ASP A 55 12.02 -1.55 -14.23
C ASP A 55 11.05 -2.68 -13.81
N THR A 56 10.18 -2.41 -12.83
CA THR A 56 9.08 -3.31 -12.44
C THR A 56 7.73 -2.61 -12.54
N PRO A 57 6.60 -3.35 -12.58
CA PRO A 57 5.26 -2.77 -12.48
C PRO A 57 5.00 -1.96 -11.19
N TYR A 58 5.89 -2.07 -10.20
CA TYR A 58 5.76 -1.45 -8.88
C TYR A 58 6.63 -0.20 -8.73
N GLU A 59 7.03 0.42 -9.84
CA GLU A 59 7.91 1.58 -9.80
C GLU A 59 7.35 2.69 -8.90
N LYS A 60 8.17 3.06 -7.91
CA LYS A 60 7.80 3.99 -6.85
C LYS A 60 7.80 5.42 -7.38
N LYS A 61 6.75 6.16 -7.01
CA LYS A 61 6.68 7.60 -7.23
C LYS A 61 7.03 8.33 -5.94
N ILE A 62 8.01 9.22 -6.01
CA ILE A 62 8.31 10.23 -4.98
C ILE A 62 8.26 11.58 -5.70
N ASN A 63 7.50 12.53 -5.17
CA ASN A 63 7.46 13.88 -5.74
C ASN A 63 7.84 14.96 -4.72
N PRO A 64 8.21 16.18 -5.18
CA PRO A 64 8.62 17.28 -4.30
C PRO A 64 7.53 17.73 -3.32
N VAL A 65 6.27 17.45 -3.66
CA VAL A 65 5.11 17.79 -2.82
C VAL A 65 4.91 16.79 -1.69
N GLY A 66 5.70 15.71 -1.62
CA GLY A 66 5.67 14.72 -0.54
C GLY A 66 4.77 13.52 -0.80
N ILE A 67 4.24 13.35 -2.02
CA ILE A 67 3.57 12.08 -2.39
C ILE A 67 4.65 11.00 -2.51
N THR A 68 4.41 9.88 -1.82
CA THR A 68 5.25 8.70 -1.90
C THR A 68 4.37 7.45 -1.97
N THR A 69 4.76 6.50 -2.82
CA THR A 69 4.07 5.21 -2.97
C THR A 69 4.90 4.06 -2.43
N GLU A 70 4.24 3.04 -1.89
CA GLU A 70 4.88 1.77 -1.53
C GLU A 70 4.03 0.62 -2.02
N PHE A 71 4.65 -0.54 -2.26
CA PHE A 71 3.97 -1.75 -2.71
C PHE A 71 4.26 -2.90 -1.74
N VAL A 72 3.21 -3.56 -1.27
CA VAL A 72 3.30 -4.61 -0.25
C VAL A 72 2.52 -5.82 -0.71
N ARG A 73 3.13 -7.00 -0.60
CA ARG A 73 2.46 -8.27 -0.87
C ARG A 73 1.72 -8.80 0.35
N CYS A 74 0.58 -9.43 0.12
CA CYS A 74 -0.05 -10.31 1.09
C CYS A 74 0.95 -11.43 1.48
N PRO A 75 0.99 -11.85 2.76
CA PRO A 75 1.93 -12.87 3.20
C PRO A 75 1.45 -14.28 2.84
N ASP A 76 0.20 -14.44 2.41
CA ASP A 76 -0.32 -15.72 1.93
C ASP A 76 0.42 -16.17 0.66
N PRO A 77 1.19 -17.26 0.70
CA PRO A 77 1.96 -17.72 -0.45
C PRO A 77 1.09 -18.26 -1.59
N THR A 78 -0.20 -18.51 -1.34
CA THR A 78 -1.15 -19.05 -2.32
C THR A 78 -1.90 -17.96 -3.08
N ALA A 79 -1.89 -16.72 -2.59
CA ALA A 79 -2.61 -15.60 -3.19
C ALA A 79 -1.67 -14.46 -3.58
N ARG A 80 -1.72 -14.04 -4.85
CA ARG A 80 -0.92 -12.93 -5.36
C ARG A 80 -1.67 -11.61 -5.25
N ILE A 81 -1.71 -11.07 -4.03
CA ILE A 81 -2.26 -9.74 -3.77
C ILE A 81 -1.12 -8.73 -3.53
N VAL A 82 -1.14 -7.61 -4.25
CA VAL A 82 -0.26 -6.47 -4.01
C VAL A 82 -1.11 -5.25 -3.66
N ALA A 83 -0.85 -4.64 -2.50
CA ALA A 83 -1.42 -3.37 -2.09
C ALA A 83 -0.45 -2.22 -2.41
N LYS A 84 -0.96 -1.17 -3.04
CA LYS A 84 -0.30 0.11 -3.22
C LYS A 84 -0.70 1.07 -2.11
N ILE A 85 0.27 1.52 -1.34
CA ILE A 85 0.10 2.59 -0.36
C ILE A 85 0.45 3.90 -1.07
N THR A 86 -0.33 4.94 -0.85
CA THR A 86 -0.01 6.30 -1.31
C THR A 86 -0.20 7.23 -0.14
N ARG A 87 0.89 7.87 0.29
CA ARG A 87 0.84 8.95 1.27
C ARG A 87 0.54 10.23 0.53
N ILE A 88 -0.56 10.88 0.90
CA ILE A 88 -0.88 12.24 0.44
C ILE A 88 -0.48 13.18 1.58
N PRO A 89 0.21 14.30 1.31
CA PRO A 89 0.46 15.33 2.31
C PRO A 89 -0.87 15.81 2.89
N SER A 90 -0.94 16.05 4.20
CA SER A 90 -2.07 16.79 4.74
C SER A 90 -2.02 18.19 4.12
N SER A 91 -3.11 18.62 3.48
CA SER A 91 -3.30 20.05 3.20
C SER A 91 -3.24 20.74 4.56
N ASN A 92 -2.24 21.60 4.78
CA ASN A 92 -2.24 22.50 5.93
C ASN A 92 -3.57 23.27 5.88
N GLY A 93 -4.43 23.02 6.88
CA GLY A 93 -5.51 23.94 7.21
C GLY A 93 -4.92 25.20 7.83
#